data_AF-A0A0F8VR45-F1
#
_entry.id   AF-A0A0F8VR45-F1
#
_cell.length_a   1.000
_cell.length_b   1.000
_cell.length_c   1.000
_cell.angle_alpha   90.00
_cell.angle_beta   90.00
_cell.angle_gamma   90.00
#
_symmetry.space_group_name_H-M   'P 1'
#
loop_
_entity.id
_entity.type
_entity.pdbx_description
1 polymer ?
#
loop_
_entity_poly.entity_id
_entity_poly.type
_entity_poly.pdbx_seq_one_letter_code
_entity_poly.pdbx_strand_id
1 'polypeptide(L)' 'WLRVRRAELVKLGIADKISGYSYMSGDYAYLEEDCDAGVLVEALLERGIIVGTTEVYQDHLSPIRFMDRFSQG' A
#
# COMPACT_ATOMS: atom_id res chain seq x y z
N TRP A 1 -4.69 4.67 5.03
CA TRP A 1 -3.85 4.18 3.91
C TRP A 1 -2.53 3.68 4.44
N LEU A 2 -2.12 2.47 4.06
CA LEU A 2 -0.81 1.91 4.39
C LEU A 2 0.21 2.30 3.32
N ARG A 3 1.25 3.03 3.68
CA ARG A 3 2.31 3.45 2.73
C ARG A 3 3.39 2.38 2.61
N VAL A 4 3.65 1.92 1.38
CA VAL A 4 4.70 0.94 1.06
C VAL A 4 5.45 1.35 -0.22
N ARG A 5 6.70 0.89 -0.41
CA ARG A 5 7.40 1.09 -1.69
C ARG A 5 6.82 0.15 -2.75
N ARG A 6 6.57 0.66 -3.95
CA ARG A 6 6.07 -0.13 -5.09
C ARG A 6 6.99 -1.30 -5.44
N ALA A 7 8.30 -1.09 -5.33
CA ALA A 7 9.30 -2.14 -5.54
C ALA A 7 9.13 -3.34 -4.59
N GLU A 8 8.65 -3.13 -3.36
CA GLU A 8 8.39 -4.23 -2.43
C GLU A 8 7.16 -5.04 -2.86
N LEU A 9 6.10 -4.41 -3.36
CA LEU A 9 4.94 -5.12 -3.91
C LEU A 9 5.34 -6.04 -5.08
N VAL A 10 6.24 -5.55 -5.95
CA VAL A 10 6.79 -6.33 -7.07
C VAL A 10 7.66 -7.48 -6.55
N LYS A 11 8.58 -7.23 -5.60
CA LYS A 11 9.42 -8.28 -4.99
C LYS A 11 8.59 -9.36 -4.28
N LEU A 12 7.48 -8.95 -3.66
CA LEU A 12 6.56 -9.85 -2.99
C LEU A 12 5.69 -10.65 -3.98
N GLY A 13 5.64 -10.26 -5.25
CA GLY A 13 4.82 -10.90 -6.29
C GLY A 13 3.32 -10.69 -6.05
N ILE A 14 2.95 -9.56 -5.45
CA ILE A 14 1.55 -9.22 -5.13
C ILE A 14 1.09 -7.94 -5.80
N ALA A 15 1.94 -7.30 -6.62
CA ALA A 15 1.61 -6.04 -7.26
C ALA A 15 0.28 -6.15 -8.04
N ASP A 16 0.09 -7.24 -8.80
CA ASP A 16 -1.10 -7.56 -9.58
C ASP A 16 -2.37 -7.80 -8.75
N LYS A 17 -2.20 -8.03 -7.43
CA LYS A 17 -3.31 -8.24 -6.49
C LYS A 17 -3.81 -6.92 -5.87
N ILE A 18 -3.06 -5.83 -6.04
CA ILE A 18 -3.43 -4.52 -5.49
C ILE A 18 -4.44 -3.84 -6.41
N SER A 19 -5.55 -3.43 -5.83
CA SER A 19 -6.67 -2.81 -6.53
C SER A 19 -6.36 -1.37 -6.97
N GLY A 20 -7.16 -0.86 -7.91
CA GLY A 20 -7.14 0.55 -8.30
C GLY A 20 -7.80 1.50 -7.30
N TYR A 21 -8.31 1.00 -6.16
CA TYR A 21 -8.78 1.86 -5.05
C TYR A 21 -7.59 2.40 -4.23
N SER A 22 -6.46 1.70 -4.26
CA SER A 22 -5.18 2.21 -3.79
C SER A 22 -4.67 3.38 -4.65
N TYR A 23 -3.78 4.18 -4.07
CA TYR A 23 -3.14 5.30 -4.76
C TYR A 23 -1.64 5.06 -4.94
N MET A 24 -1.02 5.80 -5.85
CA MET A 24 0.43 5.83 -6.03
C MET A 24 0.97 7.25 -6.16
N SER A 25 2.19 7.46 -5.68
CA SER A 25 2.94 8.69 -5.89
C SER A 25 4.43 8.39 -5.89
N GLY A 26 5.10 8.65 -7.02
CA GLY A 26 6.50 8.29 -7.24
C GLY A 26 6.77 6.81 -6.98
N ASP A 27 7.67 6.53 -6.03
CA ASP A 27 8.08 5.19 -5.64
C ASP A 27 7.15 4.50 -4.63
N TYR A 28 6.12 5.21 -4.15
CA TYR A 28 5.24 4.73 -3.08
C TYR A 28 3.86 4.35 -3.60
N ALA A 29 3.31 3.30 -3.01
CA ALA A 29 1.90 2.95 -3.04
C ALA A 29 1.27 3.26 -1.68
N TYR A 30 0.02 3.70 -1.71
CA TYR A 30 -0.80 3.99 -0.56
C TYR A 30 -1.97 3.03 -0.62
N LEU A 31 -1.84 1.93 0.13
CA LEU A 31 -2.79 0.84 0.12
C LEU A 31 -4.04 1.21 0.92
N GLU A 32 -5.19 0.95 0.32
CA GLU A 32 -6.48 1.04 0.99
C GLU A 32 -6.51 0.03 2.17
N GLU A 33 -7.06 0.44 3.32
CA GLU A 33 -7.00 -0.37 4.55
C GLU A 33 -7.98 -1.53 4.59
N ASP A 34 -9.17 -1.37 4.01
CA ASP A 34 -10.24 -2.36 3.93
C ASP A 34 -10.00 -3.49 2.90
N CYS A 35 -9.18 -3.27 1.87
CA CYS A 35 -8.97 -4.27 0.81
C CYS A 35 -7.50 -4.61 0.51
N ASP A 36 -6.61 -3.64 0.42
CA ASP A 36 -5.26 -3.85 -0.15
C ASP A 36 -4.17 -4.01 0.92
N ALA A 37 -4.33 -3.37 2.08
CA ALA A 37 -3.37 -3.47 3.18
C ALA A 37 -3.26 -4.90 3.72
N GLY A 38 -4.39 -5.63 3.78
CA GLY A 38 -4.42 -7.04 4.19
C GLY A 38 -3.56 -7.93 3.29
N VAL A 39 -3.61 -7.72 1.97
CA VAL A 39 -2.81 -8.48 0.98
C VAL A 39 -1.32 -8.34 1.25
N LEU A 40 -0.86 -7.14 1.60
CA LEU A 40 0.54 -6.91 1.96
C LEU A 40 0.92 -7.62 3.27
N VAL A 41 0.07 -7.51 4.30
CA VAL A 41 0.33 -8.12 5.62
C VAL A 41 0.42 -9.63 5.51
N GLU A 42 -0.51 -10.27 4.79
CA GLU A 42 -0.50 -11.72 4.55
C GLU A 42 0.79 -12.15 3.83
N ALA A 43 1.17 -11.46 2.74
CA ALA A 43 2.37 -11.78 1.97
C ALA A 43 3.68 -11.62 2.76
N LEU A 44 3.70 -10.75 3.77
CA LEU A 44 4.82 -10.57 4.69
C LEU A 44 4.84 -11.66 5.78
N LEU A 45 3.67 -12.00 6.33
CA LEU A 45 3.53 -13.10 7.29
C LEU A 45 3.92 -14.45 6.70
N GLU A 46 3.52 -14.74 5.45
CA GLU A 46 3.94 -15.95 4.71
C GLU A 46 5.47 -16.07 4.56
N ARG A 47 6.18 -14.93 4.60
CA ARG A 47 7.64 -14.86 4.55
C ARG A 47 8.30 -14.84 5.93
N GLY A 48 7.52 -14.99 7.01
CA GLY A 48 7.99 -14.95 8.38
C GLY A 48 8.39 -13.54 8.85
N ILE A 49 7.94 -12.49 8.16
CA ILE A 49 8.24 -11.10 8.51
C ILE A 49 7.13 -10.60 9.44
N ILE A 50 7.52 -10.18 10.65
CA ILE A 50 6.61 -9.52 11.58
C ILE A 50 6.49 -8.05 11.20
N VAL A 51 5.26 -7.60 10.94
CA VAL A 51 4.97 -6.22 10.56
C VAL A 51 4.49 -5.44 11.79
N GLY A 52 5.16 -4.32 12.09
CA GLY A 52 4.65 -3.32 13.02
C GLY A 52 4.01 -2.17 12.24
N THR A 53 2.80 -1.79 12.61
CA THR A 53 2.14 -0.59 12.07
C THR A 53 2.34 0.58 13.03
N THR A 54 2.38 1.80 12.48
CA THR A 54 2.34 3.03 13.27
C THR A 54 1.27 3.91 12.66
N GLU A 55 0.22 4.15 13.43
CA GLU A 55 -0.86 5.05 13.03
C GLU A 55 -0.40 6.50 13.18
N VAL A 56 -0.63 7.29 12.14
CA VAL A 56 -0.34 8.72 12.13
C VAL A 56 -1.60 9.45 11.68
N TYR A 57 -2.20 10.23 12.59
CA TYR A 57 -3.34 11.08 12.30
C TYR A 57 -2.88 12.48 11.85
N GLN A 58 -3.52 13.02 10.81
CA GLN A 58 -3.28 14.38 10.33
C GLN A 58 -4.63 15.03 10.00
N ASP A 59 -4.91 16.19 10.62
CA ASP A 59 -6.23 16.85 10.60
C ASP A 59 -6.48 17.76 9.38
N HIS A 60 -5.49 17.87 8.50
CA HIS A 60 -5.57 18.62 7.24
C HIS A 60 -6.05 17.74 6.08
N LEU A 61 -6.65 18.37 5.06
CA LEU A 61 -7.02 17.75 3.78
C LEU A 61 -5.89 16.84 3.27
N SER A 62 -6.13 15.53 3.29
CA SER A 62 -5.10 14.55 2.96
C SER A 62 -4.80 14.59 1.46
N PRO A 63 -3.55 14.91 1.03
CA PRO A 63 -3.18 15.03 -0.38
C PRO A 63 -3.39 13.74 -1.19
N ILE A 64 -3.52 12.61 -0.50
CA ILE A 64 -3.77 11.28 -1.08
C ILE A 64 -5.01 11.29 -2.00
N ARG A 65 -6.03 12.10 -1.70
CA ARG A 65 -7.24 12.20 -2.53
C ARG A 65 -7.01 12.82 -3.91
N PHE A 66 -5.86 13.45 -4.15
CA PHE A 66 -5.47 14.04 -5.42
C PHE A 66 -4.39 13.22 -6.15
N MET A 67 -3.98 12.08 -5.58
CA MET A 67 -2.96 11.22 -6.19
C MET A 67 -3.57 10.35 -7.29
N ASP A 68 -2.71 9.89 -8.21
CA ASP A 68 -3.11 8.94 -9.23
C ASP A 68 -3.48 7.61 -8.59
N ARG A 69 -4.52 6.98 -9.13
CA ARG A 69 -4.90 5.62 -8.75
C ARG A 69 -3.76 4.67 -9.06
N PHE A 70 -3.60 3.68 -8.20
CA PHE A 70 -2.63 2.63 -8.38
C PHE A 70 -2.89 1.89 -9.69
N SER A 71 -1.86 1.78 -10.51
CA SER A 71 -1.88 1.02 -11.76
C SER A 71 -0.54 0.32 -11.96
N GLN A 72 -0.59 -0.85 -12.60
CA GLN A 72 0.62 -1.53 -13.06
C GLN A 72 1.20 -0.70 -14.21
N GLY A 73 2.45 -0.25 -14.05
CA GLY A 73 3.24 0.37 -15.12
C GLY A 73 4.14 -0.66 -15.77
#